data_AF-A0A3A0FN33-F1
#
_entry.id   AF-A0A3A0FN33-F1
#
_cell.length_a   1.000
_cell.length_b   1.000
_cell.length_c   1.000
_cell.angle_alpha   90.00
_cell.angle_beta   90.00
_cell.angle_gamma   90.00
#
_symmetry.space_group_name_H-M   'P 1'
#
loop_
_entity.id
_entity.type
_entity.pdbx_description
1 polymer ?
#
loop_
_entity_poly.entity_id
_entity_poly.type
_entity_poly.pdbx_seq_one_letter_code
_entity_poly.pdbx_strand_id
1 'polypeptide(L)'
;MQLVVALAWLVVLAASYLALMRATLDYSRLETGRTASDRDEIYLVMHMGLLATALVLGFIVGKWLNGMGTAYATLFATFLAVFMVVAQLGSYELACAGHNGLIRHWVC
;
A
#
# COMPACT_ATOMS: atom_id res chain seq x y z
N MET A 1 -6.46 -10.64 -23.02
CA MET A 1 -7.01 -9.34 -22.54
C MET A 1 -7.12 -9.27 -21.01
N GLN A 2 -7.71 -10.27 -20.34
CA GLN A 2 -7.91 -10.27 -18.88
C GLN A 2 -6.63 -10.07 -18.05
N LEU A 3 -5.52 -10.70 -18.45
CA LEU A 3 -4.22 -10.53 -17.78
C LEU A 3 -3.75 -9.07 -17.79
N VAL A 4 -3.83 -8.40 -18.93
CA VAL A 4 -3.40 -7.00 -19.09
C VAL A 4 -4.22 -6.08 -18.20
N VAL A 5 -5.53 -6.30 -18.14
CA VAL A 5 -6.43 -5.54 -17.26
C VAL A 5 -6.09 -5.78 -15.79
N ALA A 6 -5.84 -7.03 -15.40
CA ALA A 6 -5.43 -7.36 -14.04
C ALA A 6 -4.12 -6.65 -13.67
N LEU A 7 -3.10 -6.76 -14.51
CA LEU A 7 -1.80 -6.11 -14.30
C LEU A 7 -1.93 -4.59 -14.20
N ALA A 8 -2.73 -3.96 -15.06
CA ALA A 8 -2.99 -2.53 -15.00
C ALA A 8 -3.58 -2.12 -13.63
N TRP A 9 -4.56 -2.87 -13.13
CA TRP A 9 -5.13 -2.63 -11.80
C TRP A 9 -4.13 -2.85 -10.66
N LEU A 10 -3.27 -3.86 -10.74
CA LEU A 10 -2.21 -4.08 -9.74
C LEU A 10 -1.23 -2.90 -9.71
N VAL A 11 -0.85 -2.37 -10.87
CA VAL A 11 0.00 -1.17 -10.98
C VAL A 11 -0.70 0.04 -10.37
N VAL A 12 -1.99 0.24 -10.65
CA VAL A 12 -2.79 1.32 -10.05
C VAL A 12 -2.83 1.18 -8.52
N LEU A 13 -3.05 -0.02 -7.98
CA LEU A 13 -3.04 -0.25 -6.54
C LEU A 13 -1.67 0.07 -5.92
N ALA A 14 -0.58 -0.41 -6.52
CA ALA A 14 0.77 -0.11 -6.06
C ALA A 14 1.07 1.40 -6.08
N ALA A 15 0.74 2.08 -7.17
CA ALA A 15 0.90 3.53 -7.31
C ALA A 15 0.05 4.29 -6.28
N SER A 16 -1.19 3.86 -6.04
CA SER A 16 -2.08 4.50 -5.06
C SER A 16 -1.54 4.37 -3.64
N TYR A 17 -0.98 3.21 -3.27
CA TYR A 17 -0.33 3.02 -1.98
C TYR A 17 0.88 3.93 -1.83
N LEU A 18 1.78 3.96 -2.82
CA LEU A 18 2.96 4.83 -2.77
C LEU A 18 2.58 6.31 -2.70
N ALA A 19 1.59 6.75 -3.49
CA ALA A 19 1.09 8.12 -3.47
C ALA A 19 0.50 8.48 -2.11
N LEU A 20 -0.28 7.57 -1.51
CA LEU A 20 -0.88 7.77 -0.21
C LEU A 20 0.19 7.86 0.89
N MET A 21 1.17 6.95 0.89
CA MET A 21 2.29 7.00 1.85
C MET A 21 3.07 8.31 1.71
N ARG A 22 3.34 8.74 0.47
CA ARG A 22 4.02 10.00 0.18
C ARG A 22 3.23 11.22 0.65
N ALA A 23 1.91 11.21 0.49
CA ALA A 23 1.03 12.27 0.99
C ALA A 23 0.99 12.34 2.53
N THR A 24 1.32 11.24 3.21
CA THR A 24 1.35 11.14 4.67
C THR A 24 2.75 11.16 5.28
N LEU A 25 3.79 11.46 4.50
CA LEU A 25 5.18 11.47 4.95
C LEU A 25 5.39 12.33 6.18
N ASP A 26 4.77 13.51 6.23
CA ASP A 26 4.95 14.43 7.34
C ASP A 26 4.53 13.82 8.68
N TYR A 27 3.56 12.91 8.70
CA TYR A 27 3.16 12.21 9.92
C TYR A 27 4.24 11.31 10.50
N SER A 28 5.21 10.89 9.69
CA SER A 28 6.34 10.10 10.18
C SER A 28 7.50 10.93 10.74
N ARG A 29 7.50 12.26 10.57
CA ARG A 29 8.55 13.11 11.16
C ARG A 29 8.43 13.14 12.68
N LEU A 30 9.55 12.87 13.35
CA LEU A 30 9.65 12.92 14.82
C LEU A 30 9.37 14.32 15.39
N GLU A 31 9.64 15.36 14.61
CA GLU A 31 9.49 16.77 15.01
C GLU A 31 8.03 17.25 15.05
N THR A 32 7.07 16.46 14.56
CA THR A 32 5.65 16.86 14.51
C THR A 32 4.95 16.81 15.87
N GLY A 33 5.65 16.45 16.95
CA GLY A 33 5.08 16.34 18.29
C GLY A 33 4.08 15.19 18.46
N ARG A 34 3.88 14.36 17.43
CA ARG A 34 3.01 13.17 17.49
C ARG A 34 3.70 12.01 18.17
N THR A 35 2.95 11.27 18.98
CA THR A 35 3.46 10.07 19.65
C THR A 35 3.68 8.95 18.65
N ALA A 36 4.45 7.93 19.03
CA ALA A 36 4.60 6.73 18.21
C ALA A 36 3.24 6.04 17.97
N SER A 37 2.37 6.02 18.99
CA SER A 37 1.04 5.43 18.92
C SER A 37 0.16 6.08 17.86
N ASP A 38 0.13 7.42 17.80
CA ASP A 38 -0.70 8.15 16.83
C ASP A 38 -0.30 7.84 15.38
N ARG A 39 1.01 7.70 15.14
CA ARG A 39 1.53 7.36 13.82
C ARG A 39 1.13 5.95 13.42
N ASP A 40 1.28 5.00 14.33
CA ASP A 40 0.98 3.60 14.06
C ASP A 40 -0.52 3.38 13.82
N GLU A 41 -1.39 4.09 14.55
CA GLU A 41 -2.84 4.08 14.31
C GLU A 41 -3.20 4.61 12.91
N ILE A 42 -2.65 5.76 12.51
CA ILE A 42 -2.87 6.32 11.17
C ILE A 42 -2.44 5.33 10.10
N TYR A 43 -1.24 4.75 10.23
CA TYR A 43 -0.77 3.76 9.28
C TYR A 43 -1.66 2.53 9.25
N LEU A 44 -2.09 2.01 10.41
CA LEU A 44 -2.99 0.86 10.46
C LEU A 44 -4.28 1.13 9.68
N VAL A 45 -4.93 2.28 9.92
CA VAL A 45 -6.15 2.67 9.23
C VAL A 45 -5.93 2.77 7.72
N MET A 46 -4.81 3.35 7.29
CA MET A 46 -4.48 3.47 5.87
C MET A 46 -4.23 2.13 5.18
N HIS A 47 -3.43 1.25 5.80
CA HIS A 47 -3.15 -0.08 5.24
C HIS A 47 -4.44 -0.91 5.17
N MET A 48 -5.24 -0.92 6.23
CA MET A 48 -6.53 -1.63 6.27
C MET A 48 -7.52 -1.06 5.24
N GLY A 49 -7.62 0.26 5.11
CA GLY A 49 -8.48 0.91 4.13
C GLY A 49 -8.10 0.56 2.69
N LEU A 50 -6.81 0.54 2.37
CA LEU A 50 -6.32 0.14 1.05
C LEU A 50 -6.54 -1.35 0.76
N LEU A 51 -6.32 -2.23 1.75
CA LEU A 51 -6.59 -3.67 1.60
C LEU A 51 -8.08 -3.95 1.38
N ALA A 52 -8.96 -3.28 2.14
CA ALA A 52 -10.40 -3.38 1.94
C ALA A 52 -10.82 -2.89 0.54
N THR A 53 -10.23 -1.78 0.09
CA THR A 53 -10.47 -1.24 -1.27
C THR A 53 -10.00 -2.24 -2.34
N ALA A 54 -8.83 -2.87 -2.15
CA ALA A 54 -8.31 -3.88 -3.07
C ALA A 54 -9.20 -5.13 -3.15
N LEU A 55 -9.75 -5.59 -2.02
CA LEU A 55 -10.73 -6.68 -1.99
C LEU A 55 -11.99 -6.36 -2.80
N VAL A 56 -12.58 -5.18 -2.56
CA VAL A 56 -13.81 -4.75 -3.24
C VAL A 56 -13.56 -4.56 -4.74
N LEU A 57 -12.49 -3.86 -5.11
CA LEU A 57 -12.13 -3.63 -6.51
C LEU A 57 -11.80 -4.94 -7.22
N GLY A 58 -11.00 -5.81 -6.60
CA GLY A 58 -10.68 -7.13 -7.13
C GLY A 58 -11.95 -7.96 -7.36
N PHE A 59 -12.89 -7.95 -6.42
CA PHE A 59 -14.17 -8.63 -6.58
C PHE A 59 -14.97 -8.11 -7.78
N ILE A 60 -15.13 -6.78 -7.89
CA ILE A 60 -15.89 -6.14 -8.97
C ILE A 60 -15.24 -6.45 -10.33
N VAL A 61 -13.91 -6.27 -10.43
CA VAL A 61 -13.15 -6.51 -11.67
C VAL A 61 -13.22 -7.98 -12.06
N GLY A 62 -12.98 -8.92 -11.14
CA GLY A 62 -13.06 -10.35 -11.42
C GLY A 62 -14.47 -10.80 -11.81
N LYS A 63 -15.50 -10.26 -11.15
CA LYS A 63 -16.89 -10.55 -11.49
C LYS A 63 -17.22 -10.09 -12.91
N TRP A 64 -16.72 -8.92 -13.33
CA TRP A 64 -16.95 -8.36 -14.66
C TRP A 64 -16.19 -9.09 -15.77
N LEU A 65 -14.95 -9.53 -15.52
CA LEU A 65 -14.09 -10.13 -16.55
C LEU A 65 -14.44 -11.58 -16.90
N ASN A 66 -14.72 -12.41 -15.89
CA ASN A 66 -14.92 -13.86 -16.06
C ASN A 66 -15.78 -14.49 -14.95
N GLY A 67 -16.45 -13.68 -14.13
CA GLY A 67 -17.25 -14.16 -13.02
C GLY A 67 -16.46 -14.61 -11.79
N MET A 68 -15.13 -14.59 -11.81
CA MET A 68 -14.26 -15.05 -10.72
C MET A 68 -13.94 -13.94 -9.70
N GLY A 69 -14.97 -13.27 -9.19
CA GLY A 69 -14.79 -12.13 -8.26
C GLY A 69 -13.95 -12.47 -7.03
N THR A 70 -14.22 -13.60 -6.38
CA THR A 70 -13.47 -14.02 -5.17
C THR A 70 -12.00 -14.28 -5.45
N ALA A 71 -11.65 -14.86 -6.60
CA ALA A 71 -10.26 -15.12 -6.97
C ALA A 71 -9.48 -13.80 -7.18
N TYR A 72 -10.08 -12.82 -7.86
CA TYR A 72 -9.45 -11.53 -8.09
C TYR A 72 -9.38 -10.67 -6.81
N ALA A 73 -10.39 -10.74 -5.95
CA ALA A 73 -10.35 -10.10 -4.63
C ALA A 73 -9.14 -10.59 -3.83
N THR A 74 -8.97 -11.91 -3.73
CA THR A 74 -7.83 -12.53 -3.04
C THR A 74 -6.50 -12.17 -3.71
N LEU A 75 -6.43 -12.21 -5.04
CA LEU A 75 -5.22 -11.83 -5.80
C LEU A 75 -4.80 -10.39 -5.50
N PHE A 76 -5.73 -9.45 -5.59
CA PHE A 76 -5.45 -8.02 -5.40
C PHE A 76 -5.04 -7.73 -3.95
N ALA A 77 -5.76 -8.29 -2.98
CA ALA A 77 -5.44 -8.13 -1.56
C ALA A 77 -4.07 -8.73 -1.21
N THR A 78 -3.78 -9.95 -1.69
CA THR A 78 -2.51 -10.63 -1.44
C THR A 78 -1.34 -9.89 -2.07
N PHE A 79 -1.48 -9.49 -3.33
CA PHE A 79 -0.48 -8.69 -4.02
C PHE A 79 -0.19 -7.39 -3.25
N LEU A 80 -1.25 -6.65 -2.88
CA LEU A 80 -1.09 -5.39 -2.20
C LEU A 80 -0.46 -5.55 -0.81
N ALA A 81 -0.85 -6.57 -0.04
CA ALA A 81 -0.25 -6.89 1.25
C ALA A 81 1.25 -7.18 1.14
N VAL A 82 1.65 -8.02 0.17
CA VAL A 82 3.06 -8.32 -0.09
C VAL A 82 3.81 -7.05 -0.52
N PHE A 83 3.23 -6.26 -1.43
CA PHE A 83 3.83 -5.03 -1.90
C PHE A 83 4.04 -4.02 -0.76
N MET A 84 3.07 -3.86 0.15
CA MET A 84 3.20 -3.00 1.32
C MET A 84 4.40 -3.39 2.17
N VAL A 85 4.56 -4.68 2.49
CA VAL A 85 5.71 -5.19 3.27
C VAL A 85 7.03 -4.91 2.56
N VAL A 86 7.14 -5.29 1.28
CA VAL A 86 8.36 -5.10 0.49
C VAL A 86 8.72 -3.62 0.38
N ALA A 87 7.74 -2.75 0.18
CA ALA A 87 7.95 -1.32 0.08
C ALA A 87 8.43 -0.71 1.41
N GLN A 88 7.89 -1.16 2.55
CA GLN A 88 8.34 -0.71 3.87
C GLN A 88 9.79 -1.15 4.15
N LEU A 89 10.11 -2.43 3.91
CA LEU A 89 11.47 -2.95 4.07
C LEU A 89 12.46 -2.23 3.14
N GLY A 90 12.11 -2.09 1.86
CA GLY A 90 12.95 -1.36 0.90
C GLY A 90 13.15 0.11 1.27
N SER A 91 12.12 0.78 1.80
CA SER A 91 12.24 2.15 2.29
C SER A 91 13.15 2.26 3.52
N TYR A 92 13.13 1.26 4.40
CA TYR A 92 14.01 1.22 5.57
C TYR A 92 15.48 1.06 5.15
N GLU A 93 15.77 0.08 4.31
CA GLU A 93 17.13 -0.17 3.78
C GLU A 93 17.68 1.08 3.07
N LEU A 94 16.87 1.70 2.21
CA LEU A 94 17.24 2.95 1.54
C LEU A 94 17.48 4.10 2.51
N ALA A 95 16.68 4.22 3.57
CA ALA A 95 16.87 5.25 4.58
C ALA A 95 18.19 5.08 5.33
N CYS A 96 18.56 3.86 5.70
CA CYS A 96 19.84 3.56 6.34
C CYS A 96 21.04 3.74 5.40
N ALA A 97 20.81 3.74 4.08
CA ALA A 97 21.78 4.10 3.05
C ALA A 97 21.82 5.62 2.73
N GLY A 98 21.06 6.45 3.44
CA GLY A 98 21.05 7.92 3.27
C GLY A 98 19.88 8.49 2.45
N HIS A 99 18.93 7.65 2.00
CA HIS A 99 17.77 8.05 1.21
C HIS A 99 16.47 7.97 2.04
N ASN A 100 16.36 8.79 3.08
CA ASN A 100 15.22 8.81 4.00
C ASN A 100 14.00 9.59 3.43
N GLY A 101 12.80 9.32 3.94
CA GLY A 101 11.58 10.07 3.61
C GLY A 101 10.95 9.70 2.26
N LEU A 102 11.17 8.48 1.77
CA LEU A 102 10.54 8.00 0.53
C LEU A 102 9.08 7.55 0.74
N ILE A 103 8.86 6.74 1.77
CA ILE A 103 7.56 6.18 2.16
C ILE A 103 7.23 6.55 3.62
N ARG A 104 8.25 6.52 4.47
CA ARG A 104 8.21 6.88 5.88
C ARG A 104 9.58 7.46 6.26
N HIS A 105 9.62 8.33 7.25
CA HIS A 105 10.85 8.69 7.96
C HIS A 105 11.26 7.55 8.90
N TRP A 106 12.42 6.98 8.63
CA TRP A 106 13.04 5.96 9.46
C TRP A 106 14.13 6.57 10.34
N VAL A 107 14.38 5.92 11.47
CA VAL A 107 15.55 6.17 12.29
C VAL A 107 16.48 4.99 12.10
N CYS A 108 17.67 5.30 11.62
CA CYS A 108 18.86 4.47 11.61
C CYS A 108 19.92 5.29 12.40
#